data_AF-A0A2I8EKA3-F1
#
_entry.id   AF-A0A2I8EKA3-F1
#
_cell.length_a   1.000
_cell.length_b   1.000
_cell.length_c   1.000
_cell.angle_alpha   90.00
_cell.angle_beta   90.00
_cell.angle_gamma   90.00
#
_symmetry.space_group_name_H-M   'P 1'
#
loop_
_entity.id
_entity.type
_entity.pdbx_description
1 polymer ?
#
loop_
_entity_poly.entity_id
_entity_poly.type
_entity_poly.pdbx_seq_one_letter_code
_entity_poly.pdbx_strand_id
1 'polypeptide(L)'
;MLRIPTLVGLVFIASAASAANFDNRSGRYSFTPLPSAEAEMKRMNTIMELSDQQPTGRYVRKGETVRVNISGMPNAYRASAMVGFRPMYGKSTGQQAAPLRNGNNRFVARQNGPLFIRITAPGGKPAMSTEVDVSIADGKPLPLFVQGRTSMDDWRAQLDNYADAPFVQIVGQYSMITLPRGVYRHAPIADPSATLAAIGQVLAMQDALAGFDDTKPTDARTPLREHFVVDFRTLPKERTGVYMYATDQFIGMFAGNTADLTDPARLRSEWAIWHEVGHTHQQDSWTWETLAEVSVNLFSLYVQEKLGEPNRLDEPEYDGITPRERARDYLARAARNYVSDPGGKYEELTFVRLVMFDQLKHAYGWDLFTRLFRYYREHPLPYDVSEAEKVDQFVMAMCMVSGNDLRPFFEKWGLRASADAYGKIAALRLPVRAIET
;
A
#
# COMPACT_ATOMS: atom_id res chain seq x y z
N MET A 1 31.13 24.67 18.12
CA MET A 1 31.35 23.59 17.13
C MET A 1 30.46 22.43 17.50
N LEU A 2 29.19 22.46 17.07
CA LEU A 2 28.23 21.39 17.33
C LEU A 2 28.38 20.34 16.22
N ARG A 3 28.58 19.09 16.63
CA ARG A 3 28.69 17.93 15.75
C ARG A 3 27.33 17.65 15.12
N ILE A 4 27.27 17.75 13.79
CA ILE A 4 26.18 17.24 12.96
C ILE A 4 26.18 15.71 13.11
N PRO A 5 25.07 15.07 13.50
CA PRO A 5 25.02 13.61 13.52
C PRO A 5 25.00 13.11 12.07
N THR A 6 25.96 12.25 11.77
CA THR A 6 26.16 11.58 10.49
C THR A 6 24.88 10.87 10.08
N LEU A 7 24.35 11.23 8.91
CA LEU A 7 23.32 10.47 8.20
C LEU A 7 23.84 9.03 8.06
N VAL A 8 23.27 8.09 8.81
CA VAL A 8 23.49 6.66 8.55
C VAL A 8 22.79 6.39 7.24
N GLY A 9 23.55 6.42 6.15
CA GLY A 9 23.07 5.99 4.85
C GLY A 9 22.60 4.55 4.97
N LEU A 10 21.28 4.35 4.85
CA LEU A 10 20.74 3.03 4.55
C LEU A 10 21.33 2.61 3.20
N VAL A 11 22.41 1.83 3.24
CA VAL A 11 22.89 1.11 2.08
C VAL A 11 21.85 0.04 1.79
N PHE A 12 20.95 0.34 0.85
CA PHE A 12 20.05 -0.64 0.26
C PHE A 12 20.90 -1.62 -0.56
N ILE A 13 21.36 -2.69 0.09
CA ILE A 13 21.69 -3.90 -0.66
C ILE A 13 20.34 -4.45 -1.10
N ALA A 14 19.95 -4.11 -2.33
CA ALA A 14 18.86 -4.79 -3.00
C ALA A 14 19.19 -6.28 -2.99
N SER A 15 18.58 -7.03 -2.07
CA SER A 15 18.58 -8.48 -2.21
C SER A 15 17.81 -8.73 -3.49
N ALA A 16 18.52 -9.23 -4.51
CA ALA A 16 17.90 -9.60 -5.77
C ALA A 16 16.67 -10.43 -5.40
N ALA A 17 15.48 -9.93 -5.73
CA ALA A 17 14.25 -10.69 -5.60
C ALA A 17 14.55 -12.11 -6.10
N SER A 18 14.19 -13.13 -5.32
CA SER A 18 14.32 -14.53 -5.71
C SER A 18 13.47 -14.77 -6.94
N ALA A 19 14.06 -14.47 -8.09
CA ALA A 19 13.50 -14.55 -9.41
C ALA A 19 14.57 -15.26 -10.22
N ALA A 20 14.68 -16.58 -10.07
CA ALA A 20 15.26 -17.34 -11.14
C ALA A 20 14.38 -17.16 -12.40
N ASN A 21 15.05 -16.89 -13.50
CA ASN A 21 14.62 -17.14 -14.87
C ASN A 21 13.22 -16.60 -15.27
N PHE A 22 13.11 -15.28 -15.47
CA PHE A 22 12.09 -14.72 -16.35
C PHE A 22 12.57 -14.79 -17.81
N ASP A 23 12.08 -15.77 -18.58
CA ASP A 23 12.19 -15.78 -20.04
C ASP A 23 10.83 -15.47 -20.66
N ASN A 24 10.56 -14.17 -20.76
CA ASN A 24 9.33 -13.66 -21.33
C ASN A 24 9.12 -14.13 -22.78
N ARG A 25 10.21 -14.33 -23.56
CA ARG A 25 10.12 -14.75 -24.96
C ARG A 25 9.64 -16.20 -25.06
N SER A 26 10.27 -17.12 -24.34
CA SER A 26 9.88 -18.54 -24.36
C SER A 26 8.70 -18.88 -23.46
N GLY A 27 8.28 -17.94 -22.62
CA GLY A 27 7.13 -18.13 -21.73
C GLY A 27 7.47 -19.03 -20.56
N ARG A 28 8.71 -18.94 -20.06
CA ARG A 28 9.21 -19.74 -18.94
C ARG A 28 9.56 -18.81 -17.79
N TYR A 29 9.10 -19.18 -16.60
CA TYR A 29 9.21 -18.40 -15.38
C TYR A 29 9.57 -19.34 -14.24
N SER A 30 10.35 -18.86 -13.29
CA SER A 30 10.40 -19.46 -11.95
C SER A 30 9.87 -18.46 -10.95
N PHE A 31 8.90 -18.90 -10.15
CA PHE A 31 8.18 -18.08 -9.19
C PHE A 31 8.39 -18.60 -7.78
N THR A 32 8.84 -17.73 -6.88
CA THR A 32 8.74 -18.00 -5.45
C THR A 32 7.26 -17.90 -5.05
N PRO A 33 6.69 -18.92 -4.40
CA PRO A 33 5.36 -18.80 -3.83
C PRO A 33 5.26 -17.62 -2.85
N LEU A 34 4.07 -17.04 -2.72
CA LEU A 34 3.79 -15.91 -1.84
C LEU A 34 2.82 -16.34 -0.72
N PRO A 35 2.71 -15.61 0.42
CA PRO A 35 1.51 -15.72 1.24
C PRO A 35 0.29 -15.31 0.41
N SER A 36 -0.90 -15.82 0.75
CA SER A 36 -2.12 -15.29 0.14
C SER A 36 -2.36 -13.86 0.63
N ALA A 37 -2.91 -13.01 -0.23
CA ALA A 37 -3.15 -11.61 0.12
C ALA A 37 -3.98 -11.45 1.40
N GLU A 38 -5.03 -12.26 1.57
CA GLU A 38 -5.87 -12.27 2.78
C GLU A 38 -5.07 -12.65 4.05
N ALA A 39 -4.17 -13.63 3.95
CA ALA A 39 -3.39 -14.08 5.10
C ALA A 39 -2.37 -13.01 5.52
N GLU A 40 -1.82 -12.33 4.53
CA GLU A 40 -0.85 -11.27 4.75
C GLU A 40 -1.50 -9.99 5.29
N MET A 41 -2.64 -9.58 4.75
CA MET A 41 -3.48 -8.49 5.27
C MET A 41 -3.80 -8.73 6.75
N LYS A 42 -4.23 -9.95 7.11
CA LYS A 42 -4.48 -10.35 8.51
C LYS A 42 -3.23 -10.26 9.39
N ARG A 43 -2.08 -10.73 8.90
CA ARG A 43 -0.79 -10.65 9.64
C ARG A 43 -0.39 -9.20 9.90
N MET A 44 -0.55 -8.34 8.91
CA MET A 44 -0.18 -6.92 8.98
C MET A 44 -1.22 -6.08 9.73
N ASN A 45 -2.42 -6.64 9.99
CA ASN A 45 -3.60 -5.95 10.50
C ASN A 45 -4.11 -4.87 9.52
N THR A 46 -3.84 -4.96 8.22
CA THR A 46 -4.16 -3.87 7.28
C THR A 46 -5.61 -3.91 6.80
N ILE A 47 -6.12 -2.77 6.33
CA ILE A 47 -7.48 -2.64 5.76
C ILE A 47 -7.59 -3.14 4.31
N MET A 48 -6.46 -3.35 3.63
CA MET A 48 -6.41 -3.69 2.21
C MET A 48 -5.48 -4.87 1.94
N GLU A 49 -5.84 -5.65 0.95
CA GLU A 49 -5.00 -6.70 0.39
C GLU A 49 -3.92 -6.13 -0.54
N LEU A 50 -2.64 -6.49 -0.31
CA LEU A 50 -1.59 -6.29 -1.31
C LEU A 50 -1.65 -7.37 -2.42
N SER A 51 -0.89 -7.15 -3.50
CA SER A 51 -0.90 -8.07 -4.65
C SER A 51 -0.14 -9.36 -4.37
N ASP A 52 -0.84 -10.50 -4.44
CA ASP A 52 -0.25 -11.86 -4.42
C ASP A 52 -0.05 -12.45 -5.83
N GLN A 53 -0.12 -11.59 -6.85
CA GLN A 53 -0.04 -11.97 -8.26
C GLN A 53 1.35 -11.70 -8.83
N GLN A 54 1.86 -12.63 -9.64
CA GLN A 54 3.15 -12.53 -10.30
C GLN A 54 2.96 -12.32 -11.81
N PRO A 55 3.56 -11.27 -12.41
CA PRO A 55 3.35 -10.96 -13.83
C PRO A 55 4.02 -12.01 -14.71
N THR A 56 3.40 -12.30 -15.86
CA THR A 56 3.98 -13.22 -16.85
C THR A 56 4.46 -12.50 -18.10
N GLY A 57 4.12 -11.22 -18.31
CA GLY A 57 4.39 -10.58 -19.60
C GLY A 57 3.61 -11.19 -20.76
N ARG A 58 2.50 -11.91 -20.48
CA ARG A 58 1.58 -12.45 -21.50
C ARG A 58 0.26 -11.70 -21.49
N TYR A 59 -0.32 -11.54 -22.66
CA TYR A 59 -1.66 -11.02 -22.87
C TYR A 59 -2.50 -12.03 -23.64
N VAL A 60 -3.70 -12.28 -23.15
CA VAL A 60 -4.62 -13.25 -23.72
C VAL A 60 -5.90 -12.55 -24.19
N ARG A 61 -6.50 -13.07 -25.25
CA ARG A 61 -7.78 -12.59 -25.77
C ARG A 61 -8.93 -13.47 -25.30
N LYS A 62 -10.12 -12.88 -25.15
CA LYS A 62 -11.36 -13.62 -24.91
C LYS A 62 -11.53 -14.70 -25.99
N GLY A 63 -11.82 -15.92 -25.56
CA GLY A 63 -11.94 -17.12 -26.40
C GLY A 63 -10.64 -17.88 -26.60
N GLU A 64 -9.48 -17.29 -26.27
CA GLU A 64 -8.19 -17.96 -26.40
C GLU A 64 -8.05 -19.10 -25.40
N THR A 65 -7.54 -20.23 -25.86
CA THR A 65 -7.13 -21.34 -25.02
C THR A 65 -5.70 -21.11 -24.54
N VAL A 66 -5.47 -21.20 -23.24
CA VAL A 66 -4.16 -21.03 -22.63
C VAL A 66 -3.73 -22.33 -21.96
N ARG A 67 -2.54 -22.83 -22.33
CA ARG A 67 -1.89 -23.97 -21.70
C ARG A 67 -0.78 -23.50 -20.78
N VAL A 68 -0.82 -24.03 -19.56
CA VAL A 68 0.14 -23.72 -18.50
C VAL A 68 0.66 -25.03 -17.92
N ASN A 69 1.97 -25.20 -17.84
CA ASN A 69 2.57 -26.29 -17.08
C ASN A 69 3.20 -25.71 -15.80
N ILE A 70 2.90 -26.33 -14.66
CA ILE A 70 3.50 -26.02 -13.36
C ILE A 70 4.33 -27.22 -12.92
N SER A 71 5.57 -27.02 -12.50
CA SER A 71 6.43 -28.06 -11.97
C SER A 71 7.07 -27.59 -10.66
N GLY A 72 7.26 -28.53 -9.72
CA GLY A 72 7.90 -28.23 -8.43
C GLY A 72 7.02 -27.51 -7.40
N MET A 73 5.71 -27.32 -7.65
CA MET A 73 4.83 -26.71 -6.65
C MET A 73 4.68 -27.64 -5.43
N PRO A 74 4.96 -27.18 -4.20
CA PRO A 74 4.81 -28.02 -3.02
C PRO A 74 3.36 -28.48 -2.80
N ASN A 75 3.20 -29.65 -2.16
CA ASN A 75 1.90 -30.15 -1.76
C ASN A 75 1.19 -29.15 -0.80
N ALA A 76 -0.13 -29.04 -0.92
CA ALA A 76 -0.99 -28.08 -0.20
C ALA A 76 -0.92 -26.60 -0.64
N TYR A 77 -0.03 -26.25 -1.58
CA TYR A 77 -0.02 -24.91 -2.18
C TYR A 77 -1.15 -24.79 -3.19
N ARG A 78 -1.64 -23.56 -3.41
CA ARG A 78 -2.68 -23.26 -4.39
C ARG A 78 -2.09 -22.45 -5.53
N ALA A 79 -2.44 -22.81 -6.76
CA ALA A 79 -2.08 -22.05 -7.95
C ALA A 79 -3.32 -21.60 -8.74
N SER A 80 -3.25 -20.43 -9.37
CA SER A 80 -4.28 -19.92 -10.26
C SER A 80 -3.69 -19.04 -11.35
N ALA A 81 -4.25 -19.11 -12.55
CA ALA A 81 -4.08 -18.11 -13.59
C ALA A 81 -5.08 -16.98 -13.38
N MET A 82 -4.61 -15.73 -13.41
CA MET A 82 -5.43 -14.53 -13.27
C MET A 82 -5.37 -13.72 -14.56
N VAL A 83 -6.53 -13.43 -15.17
CA VAL A 83 -6.60 -12.65 -16.41
C VAL A 83 -7.30 -11.32 -16.17
N GLY A 84 -6.62 -10.23 -16.46
CA GLY A 84 -7.11 -8.86 -16.23
C GLY A 84 -6.87 -8.38 -14.80
N PHE A 85 -7.73 -7.49 -14.32
CA PHE A 85 -7.60 -6.81 -13.03
C PHE A 85 -8.89 -6.93 -12.22
N ARG A 86 -8.77 -6.83 -10.89
CA ARG A 86 -9.91 -6.61 -9.99
C ARG A 86 -10.72 -5.37 -10.42
N PRO A 87 -11.96 -5.21 -9.92
CA PRO A 87 -12.80 -4.09 -10.33
C PRO A 87 -12.12 -2.73 -10.12
N MET A 88 -12.20 -1.87 -11.14
CA MET A 88 -11.70 -0.50 -11.11
C MET A 88 -12.76 0.43 -10.49
N TYR A 89 -12.41 1.69 -10.26
CA TYR A 89 -13.24 2.64 -9.51
C TYR A 89 -14.69 2.70 -10.03
N GLY A 90 -15.66 2.40 -9.17
CA GLY A 90 -17.08 2.39 -9.52
C GLY A 90 -17.49 1.38 -10.59
N LYS A 91 -16.67 0.36 -10.87
CA LYS A 91 -16.95 -0.71 -11.84
C LYS A 91 -17.17 -2.05 -11.15
N SER A 92 -17.96 -2.91 -11.78
CA SER A 92 -18.23 -4.28 -11.31
C SER A 92 -17.45 -5.35 -12.09
N THR A 93 -16.89 -5.02 -13.25
CA THR A 93 -16.13 -5.97 -14.06
C THR A 93 -14.83 -6.33 -13.35
N GLY A 94 -14.65 -7.59 -13.00
CA GLY A 94 -13.47 -8.08 -12.27
C GLY A 94 -12.47 -8.85 -13.14
N GLN A 95 -11.54 -9.53 -12.46
CA GLN A 95 -10.59 -10.44 -13.08
C GLN A 95 -11.16 -11.86 -13.18
N GLN A 96 -10.70 -12.61 -14.18
CA GLN A 96 -10.94 -14.05 -14.24
C GLN A 96 -9.87 -14.77 -13.42
N ALA A 97 -10.29 -15.71 -12.58
CA ALA A 97 -9.43 -16.75 -12.02
C ALA A 97 -9.68 -18.10 -12.72
N ALA A 98 -8.61 -18.87 -12.92
CA ALA A 98 -8.68 -20.28 -13.32
C ALA A 98 -7.71 -21.09 -12.44
N PRO A 99 -8.20 -22.12 -11.70
CA PRO A 99 -7.35 -22.92 -10.83
C PRO A 99 -6.32 -23.72 -11.64
N LEU A 100 -5.11 -23.84 -11.11
CA LEU A 100 -4.00 -24.61 -11.68
C LEU A 100 -3.52 -25.65 -10.67
N ARG A 101 -2.91 -26.72 -11.18
CA ARG A 101 -2.27 -27.80 -10.41
C ARG A 101 -0.87 -28.10 -10.97
N ASN A 102 -0.07 -28.88 -10.24
CA ASN A 102 1.14 -29.47 -10.81
C ASN A 102 0.83 -30.25 -12.09
N GLY A 103 1.76 -30.17 -13.05
CA GLY A 103 1.64 -30.73 -14.39
C GLY A 103 0.94 -29.80 -15.38
N ASN A 104 0.34 -30.41 -16.40
CA ASN A 104 -0.31 -29.70 -17.52
C ASN A 104 -1.71 -29.21 -17.15
N ASN A 105 -1.97 -27.93 -17.42
CA ASN A 105 -3.23 -27.25 -17.24
C ASN A 105 -3.68 -26.61 -18.55
N ARG A 106 -5.00 -26.40 -18.68
CA ARG A 106 -5.61 -25.70 -19.81
C ARG A 106 -6.84 -24.94 -19.33
N PHE A 107 -6.99 -23.68 -19.75
CA PHE A 107 -8.21 -22.90 -19.53
C PHE A 107 -8.54 -22.04 -20.75
N VAL A 108 -9.78 -21.54 -20.82
CA VAL A 108 -10.20 -20.57 -21.84
C VAL A 108 -10.33 -19.19 -21.20
N ALA A 109 -9.71 -18.18 -21.81
CA ALA A 109 -9.85 -16.79 -21.39
C ALA A 109 -11.28 -16.31 -21.71
N ARG A 110 -12.00 -15.85 -20.68
CA ARG A 110 -13.36 -15.28 -20.73
C ARG A 110 -13.33 -13.78 -20.97
N GLN A 111 -12.15 -13.17 -20.86
CA GLN A 111 -11.92 -11.74 -21.07
C GLN A 111 -10.52 -11.48 -21.60
N ASN A 112 -10.35 -10.27 -22.12
CA ASN A 112 -9.06 -9.74 -22.54
C ASN A 112 -8.26 -9.26 -21.33
N GLY A 113 -6.95 -9.49 -21.30
CA GLY A 113 -6.11 -8.87 -20.28
C GLY A 113 -4.70 -9.45 -20.19
N PRO A 114 -3.81 -8.78 -19.45
CA PRO A 114 -2.57 -9.38 -18.98
C PRO A 114 -2.87 -10.63 -18.16
N LEU A 115 -1.98 -11.61 -18.27
CA LEU A 115 -2.00 -12.86 -17.53
C LEU A 115 -1.01 -12.79 -16.37
N PHE A 116 -1.49 -13.10 -15.18
CA PHE A 116 -0.68 -13.27 -13.98
C PHE A 116 -0.80 -14.69 -13.46
N ILE A 117 0.20 -15.13 -12.70
CA ILE A 117 0.19 -16.39 -11.98
C ILE A 117 0.20 -16.08 -10.49
N ARG A 118 -0.71 -16.71 -9.77
CA ARG A 118 -0.75 -16.70 -8.31
C ARG A 118 -0.38 -18.08 -7.81
N ILE A 119 0.64 -18.16 -6.97
CA ILE A 119 1.06 -19.39 -6.27
C ILE A 119 1.19 -19.03 -4.80
N THR A 120 0.28 -19.55 -3.98
CA THR A 120 0.19 -19.16 -2.58
C THR A 120 0.41 -20.33 -1.64
N ALA A 121 1.18 -20.08 -0.59
CA ALA A 121 1.30 -20.97 0.55
C ALA A 121 -0.05 -21.12 1.28
N PRO A 122 -0.31 -22.26 1.95
CA PRO A 122 -1.44 -22.38 2.84
C PRO A 122 -1.33 -21.37 4.01
N GLY A 123 -2.47 -20.87 4.47
CA GLY A 123 -2.53 -19.87 5.54
C GLY A 123 -1.80 -20.30 6.83
N GLY A 124 -1.18 -19.34 7.50
CA GLY A 124 -0.45 -19.56 8.76
C GLY A 124 0.94 -20.17 8.61
N LYS A 125 1.45 -20.35 7.38
CA LYS A 125 2.84 -20.77 7.12
C LYS A 125 3.57 -19.71 6.29
N PRO A 126 4.84 -19.38 6.63
CA PRO A 126 5.66 -18.55 5.76
C PRO A 126 5.83 -19.26 4.41
N ALA A 127 5.86 -18.49 3.33
CA ALA A 127 6.11 -19.04 2.00
C ALA A 127 7.52 -19.67 1.98
N MET A 128 7.60 -20.94 1.54
CA MET A 128 8.88 -21.63 1.39
C MET A 128 9.66 -21.02 0.22
N SER A 129 10.99 -21.01 0.32
CA SER A 129 11.90 -20.51 -0.72
C SER A 129 12.01 -21.42 -1.96
N THR A 130 11.31 -22.55 -2.00
CA THR A 130 11.33 -23.42 -3.17
C THR A 130 10.63 -22.73 -4.32
N GLU A 131 11.41 -22.39 -5.34
CA GLU A 131 10.91 -21.88 -6.60
C GLU A 131 10.06 -22.91 -7.35
N VAL A 132 9.01 -22.41 -8.01
CA VAL A 132 8.08 -23.20 -8.82
C VAL A 132 8.25 -22.82 -10.28
N ASP A 133 8.56 -23.81 -11.10
CA ASP A 133 8.69 -23.61 -12.54
C ASP A 133 7.31 -23.51 -13.18
N VAL A 134 7.13 -22.47 -14.00
CA VAL A 134 5.92 -22.23 -14.77
C VAL A 134 6.27 -22.01 -16.23
N SER A 135 5.59 -22.73 -17.13
CA SER A 135 5.65 -22.46 -18.56
C SER A 135 4.28 -22.21 -19.15
N ILE A 136 4.20 -21.20 -20.02
CA ILE A 136 2.97 -20.73 -20.65
C ILE A 136 3.20 -20.77 -22.16
N ALA A 137 2.44 -21.61 -22.86
CA ALA A 137 2.64 -21.85 -24.29
C ALA A 137 1.89 -20.88 -25.20
N ASP A 138 0.88 -20.20 -24.67
CA ASP A 138 -0.07 -19.39 -25.44
C ASP A 138 -0.12 -17.94 -24.89
N GLY A 139 -0.89 -17.05 -25.52
CA GLY A 139 -0.87 -15.62 -25.22
C GLY A 139 0.27 -14.88 -25.93
N LYS A 140 -0.02 -13.64 -26.34
CA LYS A 140 0.96 -12.76 -26.98
C LYS A 140 1.88 -12.11 -25.93
N PRO A 141 3.18 -11.96 -26.19
CA PRO A 141 4.07 -11.22 -25.31
C PRO A 141 3.65 -9.75 -25.12
N LEU A 142 3.93 -9.21 -23.94
CA LEU A 142 3.91 -7.81 -23.55
C LEU A 142 5.36 -7.36 -23.28
N PRO A 143 5.71 -6.08 -23.48
CA PRO A 143 6.92 -5.51 -22.90
C PRO A 143 6.88 -5.67 -21.38
N LEU A 144 7.85 -6.42 -20.85
CA LEU A 144 8.04 -6.64 -19.42
C LEU A 144 9.48 -6.31 -19.05
N PHE A 145 9.66 -5.27 -18.23
CA PHE A 145 10.92 -4.97 -17.56
C PHE A 145 10.97 -5.64 -16.19
N VAL A 146 12.02 -6.41 -15.93
CA VAL A 146 12.27 -7.03 -14.62
C VAL A 146 13.55 -6.42 -14.02
N GLN A 147 13.42 -5.74 -12.88
CA GLN A 147 14.55 -5.06 -12.23
C GLN A 147 15.70 -6.03 -11.93
N GLY A 148 16.92 -5.62 -12.26
CA GLY A 148 18.13 -6.44 -12.09
C GLY A 148 18.28 -7.57 -13.12
N ARG A 149 17.36 -7.72 -14.08
CA ARG A 149 17.40 -8.76 -15.12
C ARG A 149 17.32 -8.19 -16.53
N THR A 150 16.34 -7.33 -16.81
CA THR A 150 16.16 -6.75 -18.13
C THR A 150 17.15 -5.61 -18.34
N SER A 151 18.03 -5.72 -19.33
CA SER A 151 18.89 -4.61 -19.74
C SER A 151 18.08 -3.52 -20.43
N MET A 152 18.59 -2.29 -20.49
CA MET A 152 17.90 -1.21 -21.20
C MET A 152 17.80 -1.46 -22.72
N ASP A 153 18.73 -2.21 -23.30
CA ASP A 153 18.66 -2.58 -24.71
C ASP A 153 17.61 -3.67 -24.96
N ASP A 154 17.53 -4.68 -24.09
CA ASP A 154 16.43 -5.65 -24.14
C ASP A 154 15.09 -4.97 -23.91
N TRP A 155 15.04 -3.97 -23.02
CA TRP A 155 13.84 -3.20 -22.76
C TRP A 155 13.34 -2.47 -24.01
N ARG A 156 14.23 -1.73 -24.68
CA ARG A 156 13.93 -1.05 -25.95
C ARG A 156 13.50 -2.06 -27.02
N ALA A 157 14.26 -3.15 -27.16
CA ALA A 157 13.94 -4.21 -28.12
C ALA A 157 12.56 -4.84 -27.84
N GLN A 158 12.16 -5.04 -26.59
CA GLN A 158 10.82 -5.52 -26.24
C GLN A 158 9.73 -4.50 -26.61
N LEU A 159 9.96 -3.21 -26.34
CA LEU A 159 9.02 -2.15 -26.69
C LEU A 159 8.77 -2.06 -28.21
N ASP A 160 9.79 -2.32 -29.01
CA ASP A 160 9.73 -2.33 -30.48
C ASP A 160 9.10 -3.63 -31.00
N ASN A 161 9.62 -4.78 -30.57
CA ASN A 161 9.14 -6.10 -31.03
C ASN A 161 7.67 -6.36 -30.65
N TYR A 162 7.21 -5.76 -29.56
CA TYR A 162 5.84 -5.89 -29.06
C TYR A 162 5.10 -4.55 -29.11
N ALA A 163 5.31 -3.75 -30.17
CA ALA A 163 4.73 -2.41 -30.30
C ALA A 163 3.19 -2.37 -30.23
N ASP A 164 2.53 -3.45 -30.66
CA ASP A 164 1.07 -3.64 -30.68
C ASP A 164 0.51 -4.24 -29.37
N ALA A 165 1.36 -4.53 -28.39
CA ALA A 165 0.93 -5.00 -27.09
C ALA A 165 0.03 -3.94 -26.43
N PRO A 166 -1.13 -4.32 -25.85
CA PRO A 166 -2.05 -3.36 -25.25
C PRO A 166 -1.57 -2.80 -23.91
N PHE A 167 -0.58 -3.43 -23.27
CA PHE A 167 -0.04 -3.03 -21.98
C PHE A 167 1.49 -3.08 -21.98
N VAL A 168 2.06 -2.33 -21.04
CA VAL A 168 3.47 -2.36 -20.64
C VAL A 168 3.52 -2.68 -19.15
N GLN A 169 4.45 -3.53 -18.74
CA GLN A 169 4.67 -3.87 -17.34
C GLN A 169 6.13 -3.64 -16.94
N ILE A 170 6.34 -3.09 -15.75
CA ILE A 170 7.64 -3.12 -15.09
C ILE A 170 7.47 -3.71 -13.68
N VAL A 171 8.42 -4.54 -13.24
CA VAL A 171 8.35 -5.24 -11.96
C VAL A 171 9.68 -5.17 -11.24
N GLY A 172 9.61 -4.81 -9.95
CA GLY A 172 10.71 -4.85 -9.00
C GLY A 172 10.43 -5.83 -7.87
N GLN A 173 11.24 -5.74 -6.82
CA GLN A 173 11.07 -6.57 -5.63
C GLN A 173 9.78 -6.24 -4.88
N TYR A 174 9.54 -4.96 -4.61
CA TYR A 174 8.46 -4.48 -3.73
C TYR A 174 7.25 -3.93 -4.48
N SER A 175 7.38 -3.66 -5.78
CA SER A 175 6.30 -3.05 -6.55
C SER A 175 6.27 -3.52 -8.00
N MET A 176 5.12 -3.37 -8.63
CA MET A 176 4.95 -3.48 -10.06
C MET A 176 4.03 -2.40 -10.61
N ILE A 177 4.21 -2.07 -11.88
CA ILE A 177 3.42 -1.07 -12.58
C ILE A 177 2.90 -1.69 -13.86
N THR A 178 1.59 -1.57 -14.11
CA THR A 178 0.97 -1.94 -15.40
C THR A 178 0.27 -0.74 -16.03
N LEU A 179 0.72 -0.37 -17.23
CA LEU A 179 0.20 0.78 -17.98
C LEU A 179 -0.43 0.32 -19.30
N PRO A 180 -1.59 0.83 -19.72
CA PRO A 180 -2.03 0.74 -21.10
C PRO A 180 -0.96 1.32 -22.03
N ARG A 181 -0.70 0.66 -23.17
CA ARG A 181 0.35 1.06 -24.13
C ARG A 181 0.17 2.49 -24.63
N GLY A 182 -1.07 2.92 -24.83
CA GLY A 182 -1.39 4.29 -25.18
C GLY A 182 -0.89 5.28 -24.13
N VAL A 183 -1.16 5.03 -22.85
CA VAL A 183 -0.71 5.90 -21.75
C VAL A 183 0.80 5.93 -21.64
N TYR A 184 1.46 4.77 -21.71
CA TYR A 184 2.94 4.69 -21.72
C TYR A 184 3.57 5.52 -22.84
N ARG A 185 2.95 5.61 -24.02
CA ARG A 185 3.49 6.44 -25.12
C ARG A 185 3.44 7.94 -24.81
N HIS A 186 2.50 8.39 -23.97
CA HIS A 186 2.36 9.80 -23.59
C HIS A 186 3.24 10.14 -22.38
N ALA A 187 3.36 9.22 -21.43
CA ALA A 187 4.20 9.34 -20.24
C ALA A 187 5.09 8.08 -20.13
N PRO A 188 6.22 8.02 -20.87
CA PRO A 188 7.10 6.86 -20.84
C PRO A 188 7.91 6.80 -19.56
N ILE A 189 8.20 5.58 -19.11
CA ILE A 189 9.18 5.35 -18.04
C ILE A 189 10.57 5.32 -18.66
N ALA A 190 11.31 6.42 -18.51
CA ALA A 190 12.65 6.59 -19.08
C ALA A 190 13.68 5.66 -18.42
N ASP A 191 13.62 5.52 -17.09
CA ASP A 191 14.48 4.64 -16.31
C ASP A 191 13.63 3.77 -15.38
N PRO A 192 13.21 2.56 -15.84
CA PRO A 192 12.41 1.65 -15.03
C PRO A 192 13.06 1.25 -13.70
N SER A 193 14.39 1.14 -13.66
CA SER A 193 15.11 0.79 -12.44
C SER A 193 15.06 1.92 -11.42
N ALA A 194 15.28 3.16 -11.85
CA ALA A 194 15.19 4.32 -10.97
C ALA A 194 13.75 4.56 -10.48
N THR A 195 12.75 4.34 -11.32
CA THR A 195 11.32 4.44 -10.95
C THR A 195 10.98 3.42 -9.86
N LEU A 196 11.32 2.14 -10.07
CA LEU A 196 11.06 1.09 -9.06
C LEU A 196 11.85 1.33 -7.77
N ALA A 197 13.08 1.85 -7.85
CA ALA A 197 13.87 2.21 -6.68
C ALA A 197 13.26 3.38 -5.89
N ALA A 198 12.70 4.38 -6.57
CA ALA A 198 12.01 5.50 -5.91
C ALA A 198 10.76 5.03 -5.17
N ILE A 199 9.96 4.14 -5.78
CA ILE A 199 8.82 3.50 -5.08
C ILE A 199 9.31 2.69 -3.87
N GLY A 200 10.37 1.89 -4.05
CA GLY A 200 10.95 1.10 -2.96
C GLY A 200 11.44 1.96 -1.79
N GLN A 201 11.96 3.16 -2.06
CA GLN A 201 12.36 4.12 -1.02
C GLN A 201 11.15 4.60 -0.20
N VAL A 202 10.04 4.96 -0.86
CA VAL A 202 8.79 5.36 -0.19
C VAL A 202 8.24 4.22 0.65
N LEU A 203 8.12 3.01 0.06
CA LEU A 203 7.66 1.81 0.77
C LEU A 203 8.52 1.51 2.01
N ALA A 204 9.85 1.59 1.88
CA ALA A 204 10.75 1.35 3.01
C ALA A 204 10.58 2.36 4.16
N MET A 205 10.21 3.61 3.87
CA MET A 205 9.90 4.61 4.89
C MET A 205 8.57 4.28 5.58
N GLN A 206 7.54 3.90 4.83
CA GLN A 206 6.24 3.53 5.40
C GLN A 206 6.30 2.24 6.21
N ASP A 207 7.05 1.23 5.72
CA ASP A 207 7.39 0.01 6.45
C ASP A 207 8.05 0.34 7.79
N ALA A 208 9.00 1.29 7.79
CA ALA A 208 9.71 1.70 9.00
C ALA A 208 8.76 2.35 10.01
N LEU A 209 7.83 3.22 9.56
CA LEU A 209 6.82 3.80 10.44
C LEU A 209 5.89 2.71 11.01
N ALA A 210 5.41 1.80 10.16
CA ALA A 210 4.58 0.66 10.53
C ALA A 210 5.31 -0.33 11.45
N GLY A 211 6.64 -0.22 11.58
CA GLY A 211 7.46 -1.07 12.44
C GLY A 211 7.79 -2.43 11.85
N PHE A 212 7.79 -2.57 10.51
CA PHE A 212 8.24 -3.75 9.80
C PHE A 212 9.78 -3.75 9.65
N ASP A 213 10.45 -4.28 10.67
CA ASP A 213 11.91 -4.30 10.81
C ASP A 213 12.53 -5.71 10.83
N ASP A 214 11.72 -6.73 10.52
CA ASP A 214 12.14 -8.14 10.45
C ASP A 214 12.65 -8.73 11.78
N THR A 215 12.44 -8.05 12.92
CA THR A 215 12.89 -8.54 14.24
C THR A 215 12.11 -9.77 14.72
N LYS A 216 10.88 -9.96 14.24
CA LYS A 216 10.04 -11.14 14.50
C LYS A 216 9.09 -11.41 13.33
N PRO A 217 8.51 -12.63 13.20
CA PRO A 217 7.65 -12.96 12.06
C PRO A 217 6.44 -12.04 11.85
N THR A 218 5.84 -11.51 12.92
CA THR A 218 4.72 -10.56 12.82
C THR A 218 5.14 -9.16 12.35
N ASP A 219 6.42 -8.82 12.50
CA ASP A 219 7.02 -7.55 12.07
C ASP A 219 7.92 -7.73 10.85
N ALA A 220 7.85 -8.89 10.19
CA ALA A 220 8.51 -9.11 8.92
C ALA A 220 7.90 -8.22 7.84
N ARG A 221 8.73 -7.67 6.96
CA ARG A 221 8.27 -6.97 5.76
C ARG A 221 7.51 -7.94 4.88
N THR A 222 6.50 -7.41 4.20
CA THR A 222 5.69 -8.24 3.31
C THR A 222 6.49 -8.66 2.08
N PRO A 223 6.38 -9.93 1.64
CA PRO A 223 6.90 -10.35 0.34
C PRO A 223 5.92 -10.02 -0.82
N LEU A 224 4.73 -9.49 -0.51
CA LEU A 224 3.76 -9.04 -1.51
C LEU A 224 4.18 -7.72 -2.13
N ARG A 225 3.62 -7.41 -3.30
CA ARG A 225 3.96 -6.19 -4.03
C ARG A 225 2.84 -5.16 -3.98
N GLU A 226 3.24 -3.90 -3.93
CA GLU A 226 2.39 -2.78 -4.31
C GLU A 226 2.18 -2.80 -5.83
N HIS A 227 0.94 -2.80 -6.30
CA HIS A 227 0.63 -2.83 -7.73
C HIS A 227 0.00 -1.52 -8.18
N PHE A 228 0.71 -0.75 -8.98
CA PHE A 228 0.14 0.43 -9.60
C PHE A 228 -0.47 0.08 -10.97
N VAL A 229 -1.73 0.46 -11.16
CA VAL A 229 -2.47 0.22 -12.40
C VAL A 229 -3.13 1.51 -12.87
N VAL A 230 -2.96 1.86 -14.14
CA VAL A 230 -3.78 2.93 -14.72
C VAL A 230 -5.19 2.39 -15.02
N ASP A 231 -6.18 3.00 -14.39
CA ASP A 231 -7.60 2.80 -14.65
C ASP A 231 -7.97 3.31 -16.05
N PHE A 232 -8.38 2.36 -16.89
CA PHE A 232 -8.84 2.58 -18.26
C PHE A 232 -10.32 2.25 -18.45
N ARG A 233 -11.05 1.93 -17.37
CA ARG A 233 -12.47 1.55 -17.41
C ARG A 233 -13.38 2.68 -16.92
N THR A 234 -12.89 3.53 -16.03
CA THR A 234 -13.65 4.63 -15.44
C THR A 234 -13.65 5.85 -16.35
N LEU A 235 -14.83 6.33 -16.70
CA LEU A 235 -14.97 7.50 -17.57
C LEU A 235 -14.65 8.79 -16.80
N PRO A 236 -14.13 9.85 -17.44
CA PRO A 236 -13.78 11.10 -16.77
C PRO A 236 -14.90 11.71 -15.91
N LYS A 237 -16.17 11.59 -16.35
CA LYS A 237 -17.34 12.09 -15.62
C LYS A 237 -17.70 11.32 -14.35
N GLU A 238 -17.16 10.11 -14.18
CA GLU A 238 -17.47 9.21 -13.07
C GLU A 238 -16.43 9.29 -11.94
N ARG A 239 -15.35 10.06 -12.14
CA ARG A 239 -14.23 10.19 -11.20
C ARG A 239 -14.05 11.61 -10.66
N THR A 240 -15.14 12.38 -10.60
CA THR A 240 -15.12 13.75 -10.06
C THR A 240 -14.65 13.72 -8.62
N GLY A 241 -13.61 14.50 -8.29
CA GLY A 241 -13.03 14.54 -6.94
C GLY A 241 -12.04 13.42 -6.62
N VAL A 242 -11.79 12.48 -7.55
CA VAL A 242 -10.85 11.37 -7.33
C VAL A 242 -9.61 11.57 -8.17
N TYR A 243 -8.46 11.71 -7.51
CA TYR A 243 -7.17 11.81 -8.17
C TYR A 243 -6.54 10.42 -8.36
N MET A 244 -6.39 9.68 -7.28
CA MET A 244 -5.95 8.28 -7.25
C MET A 244 -6.84 7.51 -6.28
N TYR A 245 -6.69 6.19 -6.20
CA TYR A 245 -7.38 5.38 -5.20
C TYR A 245 -6.61 4.10 -4.89
N ALA A 246 -6.63 3.66 -3.64
CA ALA A 246 -6.18 2.35 -3.21
C ALA A 246 -7.37 1.39 -3.07
N THR A 247 -7.17 0.14 -3.49
CA THR A 247 -8.14 -0.94 -3.26
C THR A 247 -7.41 -2.28 -3.17
N ASP A 248 -8.14 -3.35 -2.85
CA ASP A 248 -7.55 -4.68 -2.82
C ASP A 248 -6.78 -4.99 -4.11
N GLN A 249 -5.53 -5.42 -3.91
CA GLN A 249 -4.55 -5.87 -4.89
C GLN A 249 -3.86 -4.77 -5.70
N PHE A 250 -4.35 -3.53 -5.72
CA PHE A 250 -3.73 -2.47 -6.53
C PHE A 250 -4.11 -1.04 -6.14
N ILE A 251 -3.19 -0.11 -6.38
CA ILE A 251 -3.43 1.34 -6.43
C ILE A 251 -3.79 1.73 -7.86
N GLY A 252 -4.97 2.31 -8.01
CA GLY A 252 -5.50 2.84 -9.25
C GLY A 252 -5.13 4.31 -9.46
N MET A 253 -4.77 4.63 -10.70
CA MET A 253 -4.54 6.01 -11.13
C MET A 253 -5.12 6.25 -12.51
N PHE A 254 -5.17 7.50 -12.93
CA PHE A 254 -5.80 7.87 -14.18
C PHE A 254 -4.76 8.26 -15.24
N ALA A 255 -5.15 8.19 -16.51
CA ALA A 255 -4.23 8.57 -17.60
C ALA A 255 -3.68 10.01 -17.47
N GLY A 256 -4.43 10.92 -16.84
CA GLY A 256 -4.06 12.32 -16.69
C GLY A 256 -2.99 12.59 -15.62
N ASN A 257 -2.78 11.68 -14.67
CA ASN A 257 -1.80 11.83 -13.59
C ASN A 257 -0.72 10.75 -13.62
N THR A 258 -0.58 10.02 -14.72
CA THR A 258 0.42 8.95 -14.84
C THR A 258 1.86 9.47 -14.75
N ALA A 259 2.12 10.75 -15.06
CA ALA A 259 3.44 11.36 -14.93
C ALA A 259 4.02 11.26 -13.51
N ASP A 260 3.15 11.32 -12.49
CA ASP A 260 3.52 11.22 -11.07
C ASP A 260 4.16 9.87 -10.76
N LEU A 261 3.71 8.81 -11.44
CA LEU A 261 4.20 7.45 -11.27
C LEU A 261 5.44 7.16 -12.13
N THR A 262 5.51 7.75 -13.32
CA THR A 262 6.54 7.39 -14.31
C THR A 262 7.85 8.16 -14.13
N ASP A 263 7.82 9.26 -13.37
CA ASP A 263 8.99 10.08 -13.06
C ASP A 263 9.51 9.81 -11.63
N PRO A 264 10.75 9.30 -11.47
CA PRO A 264 11.38 9.11 -10.16
C PRO A 264 11.46 10.36 -9.28
N ALA A 265 11.54 11.56 -9.87
CA ALA A 265 11.55 12.80 -9.10
C ALA A 265 10.17 13.07 -8.49
N ARG A 266 9.11 12.93 -9.29
CA ARG A 266 7.73 13.07 -8.81
C ARG A 266 7.37 12.05 -7.75
N LEU A 267 7.79 10.79 -7.89
CA LEU A 267 7.62 9.79 -6.83
C LEU A 267 8.20 10.21 -5.46
N ARG A 268 9.19 11.11 -5.45
CA ARG A 268 9.81 11.68 -4.25
C ARG A 268 9.25 13.05 -3.86
N SER A 269 8.19 13.55 -4.49
CA SER A 269 7.54 14.81 -4.11
C SER A 269 6.01 14.73 -4.07
N GLU A 270 5.39 13.72 -4.68
CA GLU A 270 3.94 13.63 -4.82
C GLU A 270 3.28 13.00 -3.58
N TRP A 271 2.67 13.87 -2.77
CA TRP A 271 1.87 13.49 -1.61
C TRP A 271 0.80 12.43 -1.93
N ALA A 272 0.12 12.57 -3.07
CA ALA A 272 -0.95 11.66 -3.46
C ALA A 272 -0.45 10.21 -3.59
N ILE A 273 0.76 9.99 -4.10
CA ILE A 273 1.33 8.65 -4.19
C ILE A 273 1.61 8.09 -2.79
N TRP A 274 2.22 8.89 -1.92
CA TRP A 274 2.50 8.45 -0.55
C TRP A 274 1.22 8.15 0.22
N HIS A 275 0.18 8.94 -0.02
CA HIS A 275 -1.14 8.77 0.57
C HIS A 275 -1.77 7.44 0.13
N GLU A 276 -1.84 7.15 -1.18
CA GLU A 276 -2.40 5.87 -1.62
C GLU A 276 -1.61 4.65 -1.12
N VAL A 277 -0.28 4.74 -1.09
CA VAL A 277 0.57 3.68 -0.50
C VAL A 277 0.34 3.57 1.02
N GLY A 278 0.03 4.69 1.69
CA GLY A 278 -0.31 4.70 3.10
C GLY A 278 -1.58 3.89 3.39
N HIS A 279 -2.57 3.88 2.50
CA HIS A 279 -3.78 3.08 2.68
C HIS A 279 -3.47 1.57 2.75
N THR A 280 -2.42 1.09 2.08
CA THR A 280 -2.01 -0.33 2.15
C THR A 280 -1.28 -0.68 3.45
N HIS A 281 -0.87 0.32 4.23
CA HIS A 281 -0.26 0.17 5.55
C HIS A 281 -1.22 0.50 6.71
N GLN A 282 -2.37 1.11 6.43
CA GLN A 282 -3.36 1.45 7.44
C GLN A 282 -3.94 0.21 8.11
N GLN A 283 -4.03 0.26 9.44
CA GLN A 283 -4.53 -0.85 10.22
C GLN A 283 -6.03 -0.79 10.45
N ASP A 284 -6.71 -1.92 10.29
CA ASP A 284 -8.15 -2.04 10.48
C ASP A 284 -8.56 -1.82 11.93
N SER A 285 -7.78 -2.34 12.88
CA SER A 285 -8.15 -2.36 14.30
C SER A 285 -8.31 -0.98 14.95
N TRP A 286 -7.84 0.08 14.33
CA TRP A 286 -8.03 1.45 14.85
C TRP A 286 -8.41 2.47 13.77
N THR A 287 -8.80 2.02 12.58
CA THR A 287 -9.33 2.89 11.52
C THR A 287 -10.85 2.75 11.46
N TRP A 288 -11.56 3.74 11.99
CA TRP A 288 -12.99 3.95 11.75
C TRP A 288 -13.21 4.85 10.53
N GLU A 289 -14.44 4.93 10.02
CA GLU A 289 -14.78 5.57 8.75
C GLU A 289 -14.18 6.98 8.64
N THR A 290 -14.39 7.81 9.67
CA THR A 290 -13.93 9.20 9.64
C THR A 290 -12.44 9.39 9.89
N LEU A 291 -11.72 8.31 10.22
CA LEU A 291 -10.28 8.30 10.38
C LEU A 291 -9.55 7.79 9.14
N ALA A 292 -10.23 7.14 8.20
CA ALA A 292 -9.60 6.53 7.03
C ALA A 292 -8.76 7.54 6.22
N GLU A 293 -9.25 8.75 6.01
CA GLU A 293 -8.49 9.80 5.30
C GLU A 293 -7.51 10.55 6.20
N VAL A 294 -7.57 10.34 7.51
CA VAL A 294 -6.71 11.00 8.50
C VAL A 294 -5.48 10.15 8.80
N SER A 295 -5.67 8.90 9.24
CA SER A 295 -4.57 8.05 9.71
C SER A 295 -3.61 7.66 8.58
N VAL A 296 -4.09 7.60 7.33
CA VAL A 296 -3.25 7.39 6.13
C VAL A 296 -2.16 8.45 6.02
N ASN A 297 -2.48 9.69 6.39
CA ASN A 297 -1.56 10.81 6.26
C ASN A 297 -0.46 10.81 7.33
N LEU A 298 -0.47 9.90 8.31
CA LEU A 298 0.71 9.62 9.15
C LEU A 298 1.86 9.11 8.29
N PHE A 299 1.58 8.23 7.34
CA PHE A 299 2.58 7.69 6.42
C PHE A 299 3.09 8.78 5.47
N SER A 300 2.21 9.61 4.92
CA SER A 300 2.59 10.73 4.07
C SER A 300 3.43 11.77 4.81
N LEU A 301 3.05 12.17 6.03
CA LEU A 301 3.85 13.07 6.87
C LEU A 301 5.23 12.47 7.19
N TYR A 302 5.28 11.17 7.46
CA TYR A 302 6.56 10.50 7.74
C TYR A 302 7.48 10.52 6.53
N VAL A 303 6.98 10.16 5.34
CA VAL A 303 7.74 10.22 4.09
C VAL A 303 8.22 11.66 3.83
N GLN A 304 7.32 12.64 3.95
CA GLN A 304 7.62 14.06 3.80
C GLN A 304 8.80 14.49 4.70
N GLU A 305 8.71 14.18 6.00
CA GLU A 305 9.77 14.51 6.96
C GLU A 305 11.09 13.79 6.65
N LYS A 306 11.05 12.51 6.26
CA LYS A 306 12.25 11.73 5.91
C LYS A 306 12.94 12.24 4.65
N LEU A 307 12.19 12.88 3.76
CA LEU A 307 12.74 13.55 2.58
C LEU A 307 13.23 14.98 2.88
N GLY A 308 13.00 15.48 4.09
CA GLY A 308 13.45 16.81 4.52
C GLY A 308 12.55 17.96 4.04
N GLU A 309 11.32 17.65 3.63
CA GLU A 309 10.35 18.63 3.16
C GLU A 309 9.65 19.34 4.35
N PRO A 310 9.20 20.60 4.18
CA PRO A 310 8.41 21.30 5.19
C PRO A 310 7.15 20.53 5.59
N ASN A 311 6.75 20.62 6.85
CA ASN A 311 5.56 19.92 7.35
C ASN A 311 4.31 20.52 6.69
N ARG A 312 3.52 19.67 6.02
CA ARG A 312 2.29 20.08 5.33
C ARG A 312 1.28 20.79 6.23
N LEU A 313 1.30 20.53 7.54
CA LEU A 313 0.41 21.16 8.51
C LEU A 313 0.78 22.62 8.82
N ASP A 314 2.00 23.03 8.48
CA ASP A 314 2.52 24.39 8.66
C ASP A 314 2.40 25.24 7.39
N GLU A 315 2.05 24.63 6.26
CA GLU A 315 1.88 25.31 4.97
C GLU A 315 0.43 25.79 4.79
N PRO A 316 0.21 27.00 4.25
CA PRO A 316 -1.13 27.49 3.91
C PRO A 316 -1.82 26.64 2.85
N GLU A 317 -3.12 26.40 3.02
CA GLU A 317 -3.97 25.82 1.98
C GLU A 317 -4.38 26.89 0.94
N TYR A 318 -5.27 26.54 0.01
CA TYR A 318 -5.68 27.42 -1.10
C TYR A 318 -6.30 28.76 -0.65
N ASP A 319 -6.84 28.83 0.57
CA ASP A 319 -7.43 30.02 1.17
C ASP A 319 -6.45 30.80 2.07
N GLY A 320 -5.18 30.37 2.14
CA GLY A 320 -4.14 31.03 2.92
C GLY A 320 -4.13 30.68 4.41
N ILE A 321 -4.98 29.76 4.87
CA ILE A 321 -5.06 29.31 6.27
C ILE A 321 -4.33 27.97 6.40
N THR A 322 -3.50 27.80 7.43
CA THR A 322 -2.84 26.49 7.65
C THR A 322 -3.73 25.52 8.41
N PRO A 323 -3.53 24.19 8.26
CA PRO A 323 -4.24 23.19 9.05
C PRO A 323 -4.14 23.39 10.57
N ARG A 324 -3.00 23.88 11.08
CA ARG A 324 -2.85 24.19 12.51
C ARG A 324 -3.74 25.34 12.95
N GLU A 325 -3.96 26.34 12.10
CA GLU A 325 -4.83 27.46 12.44
C GLU A 325 -6.28 27.00 12.51
N ARG A 326 -6.73 26.21 11.52
CA ARG A 326 -8.06 25.58 11.55
C ARG A 326 -8.24 24.66 12.76
N ALA A 327 -7.19 23.96 13.18
CA ALA A 327 -7.20 23.15 14.38
C ALA A 327 -7.41 23.97 15.66
N ARG A 328 -6.80 25.15 15.78
CA ARG A 328 -7.07 26.06 16.92
C ARG A 328 -8.53 26.49 16.94
N ASP A 329 -9.10 26.82 15.79
CA ASP A 329 -10.51 27.21 15.67
C ASP A 329 -11.44 26.03 16.04
N TYR A 330 -11.11 24.81 15.61
CA TYR A 330 -11.82 23.60 15.99
C TYR A 330 -11.80 23.37 17.51
N LEU A 331 -10.62 23.48 18.14
CA LEU A 331 -10.44 23.30 19.57
C LEU A 331 -11.16 24.36 20.41
N ALA A 332 -11.35 25.57 19.87
CA ALA A 332 -12.11 26.65 20.51
C ALA A 332 -13.63 26.43 20.51
N ARG A 333 -14.16 25.48 19.72
CA ARG A 333 -15.62 25.20 19.66
C ARG A 333 -16.12 24.60 20.98
N ALA A 334 -17.24 25.12 21.47
CA ALA A 334 -17.87 24.64 22.71
C ALA A 334 -18.36 23.17 22.60
N ALA A 335 -18.88 22.80 21.44
CA ALA A 335 -19.25 21.43 21.10
C ALA A 335 -18.41 20.97 19.90
N ARG A 336 -17.75 19.83 20.05
CA ARG A 336 -16.94 19.19 19.02
C ARG A 336 -16.94 17.69 19.27
N ASN A 337 -16.95 16.91 18.19
CA ASN A 337 -16.93 15.45 18.25
C ASN A 337 -15.92 14.92 17.24
N TYR A 338 -14.79 14.42 17.70
CA TYR A 338 -13.73 14.00 16.79
C TYR A 338 -14.21 12.89 15.83
N VAL A 339 -15.09 12.01 16.29
CA VAL A 339 -15.58 10.86 15.52
C VAL A 339 -16.62 11.28 14.48
N SER A 340 -17.57 12.17 14.85
CA SER A 340 -18.76 12.42 14.01
C SER A 340 -19.16 13.88 13.82
N ASP A 341 -18.27 14.86 14.08
CA ASP A 341 -18.61 16.29 13.97
C ASP A 341 -19.30 16.63 12.62
N PRO A 342 -20.58 17.04 12.65
CA PRO A 342 -21.33 17.38 11.44
C PRO A 342 -21.08 18.81 10.95
N GLY A 343 -20.29 19.61 11.67
CA GLY A 343 -20.08 21.04 11.43
C GLY A 343 -19.01 21.40 10.39
N GLY A 344 -18.54 20.45 9.60
CA GLY A 344 -17.60 20.67 8.49
C GLY A 344 -17.78 19.62 7.41
N LYS A 345 -17.39 19.91 6.16
CA LYS A 345 -17.28 18.83 5.18
C LYS A 345 -16.16 17.89 5.64
N TYR A 346 -16.35 16.59 5.41
CA TYR A 346 -15.37 15.57 5.81
C TYR A 346 -13.94 15.91 5.37
N GLU A 347 -13.79 16.35 4.12
CA GLU A 347 -12.52 16.80 3.52
C GLU A 347 -11.87 17.99 4.26
N GLU A 348 -12.69 18.92 4.76
CA GLU A 348 -12.21 20.13 5.47
C GLU A 348 -11.63 19.80 6.86
N LEU A 349 -12.03 18.66 7.45
CA LEU A 349 -11.56 18.25 8.77
C LEU A 349 -10.41 17.26 8.74
N THR A 350 -10.05 16.70 7.58
CA THR A 350 -8.99 15.68 7.49
C THR A 350 -7.66 16.18 8.04
N PHE A 351 -7.15 17.30 7.52
CA PHE A 351 -5.89 17.87 8.01
C PHE A 351 -6.01 18.49 9.40
N VAL A 352 -7.20 18.99 9.78
CA VAL A 352 -7.47 19.45 11.16
C VAL A 352 -7.32 18.31 12.16
N ARG A 353 -7.92 17.15 11.89
CA ARG A 353 -7.81 15.95 12.70
C ARG A 353 -6.37 15.42 12.74
N LEU A 354 -5.66 15.51 11.62
CA LEU A 354 -4.25 15.12 11.54
C LEU A 354 -3.35 15.90 12.51
N VAL A 355 -3.68 17.16 12.83
CA VAL A 355 -2.94 17.96 13.82
C VAL A 355 -2.92 17.30 15.21
N MET A 356 -3.98 16.59 15.62
CA MET A 356 -3.99 15.82 16.88
C MET A 356 -2.84 14.79 16.90
N PHE A 357 -2.65 14.08 15.80
CA PHE A 357 -1.58 13.08 15.69
C PHE A 357 -0.20 13.72 15.61
N ASP A 358 -0.06 14.85 14.91
CA ASP A 358 1.20 15.57 14.87
C ASP A 358 1.58 16.15 16.25
N GLN A 359 0.62 16.57 17.08
CA GLN A 359 0.87 16.95 18.47
C GLN A 359 1.39 15.76 19.31
N LEU A 360 0.82 14.57 19.12
CA LEU A 360 1.31 13.34 19.75
C LEU A 360 2.72 12.98 19.27
N LYS A 361 2.99 13.12 17.95
CA LYS A 361 4.32 12.97 17.37
C LYS A 361 5.32 13.95 17.99
N HIS A 362 4.98 15.22 18.18
CA HIS A 362 5.88 16.19 18.83
C HIS A 362 6.18 15.82 20.28
N ALA A 363 5.19 15.32 21.02
CA ALA A 363 5.37 14.93 22.40
C ALA A 363 6.20 13.64 22.57
N TYR A 364 6.04 12.64 21.71
CA TYR A 364 6.57 11.29 21.90
C TYR A 364 7.51 10.78 20.79
N GLY A 365 7.60 11.50 19.69
CA GLY A 365 8.27 11.05 18.46
C GLY A 365 7.44 10.03 17.67
N TRP A 366 7.93 9.70 16.47
CA TRP A 366 7.32 8.68 15.61
C TRP A 366 7.27 7.28 16.23
N ASP A 367 8.16 6.99 17.18
CA ASP A 367 8.22 5.73 17.90
C ASP A 367 6.92 5.39 18.64
N LEU A 368 6.14 6.41 19.04
CA LEU A 368 4.79 6.18 19.59
C LEU A 368 3.90 5.42 18.60
N PHE A 369 3.87 5.86 17.35
CA PHE A 369 3.06 5.25 16.31
C PHE A 369 3.61 3.88 15.92
N THR A 370 4.93 3.73 15.80
CA THR A 370 5.56 2.43 15.57
C THR A 370 5.18 1.41 16.65
N ARG A 371 5.15 1.82 17.93
CA ARG A 371 4.64 0.97 19.03
C ARG A 371 3.15 0.69 18.91
N LEU A 372 2.32 1.66 18.50
CA LEU A 372 0.89 1.45 18.26
C LEU A 372 0.66 0.41 17.15
N PHE A 373 1.36 0.52 16.02
CA PHE A 373 1.25 -0.43 14.91
C PHE A 373 1.62 -1.85 15.35
N ARG A 374 2.70 -2.01 16.12
CA ARG A 374 3.09 -3.30 16.72
C ARG A 374 2.04 -3.83 17.70
N TYR A 375 1.51 -2.95 18.55
CA TYR A 375 0.50 -3.31 19.53
C TYR A 375 -0.72 -3.96 18.86
N TYR A 376 -1.25 -3.38 17.78
CA TYR A 376 -2.41 -3.93 17.08
C TYR A 376 -2.11 -5.15 16.21
N ARG A 377 -0.86 -5.37 15.78
CA ARG A 377 -0.47 -6.67 15.19
C ARG A 377 -0.48 -7.79 16.22
N GLU A 378 -0.15 -7.49 17.48
CA GLU A 378 -0.18 -8.45 18.59
C GLU A 378 -1.57 -8.62 19.19
N HIS A 379 -2.39 -7.56 19.16
CA HIS A 379 -3.73 -7.49 19.74
C HIS A 379 -4.76 -7.05 18.69
N PRO A 380 -4.93 -7.82 17.59
CA PRO A 380 -5.87 -7.45 16.54
C PRO A 380 -7.30 -7.48 17.08
N LEU A 381 -8.10 -6.48 16.72
CA LEU A 381 -9.54 -6.53 16.93
C LEU A 381 -10.21 -7.41 15.87
N PRO A 382 -11.38 -7.99 16.17
CA PRO A 382 -12.21 -8.63 15.14
C PRO A 382 -12.53 -7.66 14.00
N TYR A 383 -12.58 -8.15 12.76
CA TYR A 383 -12.85 -7.32 11.58
C TYR A 383 -14.25 -6.68 11.59
N ASP A 384 -15.21 -7.31 12.26
CA ASP A 384 -16.59 -6.84 12.43
C ASP A 384 -16.82 -6.05 13.73
N VAL A 385 -15.73 -5.61 14.39
CA VAL A 385 -15.80 -4.77 15.59
C VAL A 385 -16.47 -3.42 15.28
N SER A 386 -17.30 -2.94 16.21
CA SER A 386 -17.99 -1.65 16.04
C SER A 386 -16.99 -0.48 16.07
N GLU A 387 -17.31 0.62 15.38
CA GLU A 387 -16.46 1.82 15.38
C GLU A 387 -16.29 2.42 16.78
N ALA A 388 -17.33 2.38 17.61
CA ALA A 388 -17.25 2.84 19.00
C ALA A 388 -16.22 2.03 19.79
N GLU A 389 -16.18 0.72 19.58
CA GLU A 389 -15.17 -0.14 20.20
C GLU A 389 -13.77 0.12 19.62
N LYS A 390 -13.62 0.40 18.31
CA LYS A 390 -12.33 0.85 17.74
C LYS A 390 -11.82 2.12 18.43
N VAL A 391 -12.70 3.09 18.69
CA VAL A 391 -12.36 4.34 19.41
C VAL A 391 -11.93 4.06 20.84
N ASP A 392 -12.69 3.23 21.57
CA ASP A 392 -12.37 2.83 22.94
C ASP A 392 -10.99 2.17 23.03
N GLN A 393 -10.75 1.17 22.17
CA GLN A 393 -9.49 0.45 22.11
C GLN A 393 -8.34 1.35 21.66
N PHE A 394 -8.57 2.30 20.74
CA PHE A 394 -7.54 3.26 20.31
C PHE A 394 -7.08 4.14 21.47
N VAL A 395 -8.02 4.72 22.23
CA VAL A 395 -7.68 5.57 23.38
C VAL A 395 -6.93 4.76 24.45
N MET A 396 -7.37 3.52 24.73
CA MET A 396 -6.68 2.61 25.64
C MET A 396 -5.27 2.25 25.15
N ALA A 397 -5.14 1.83 23.89
CA ALA A 397 -3.87 1.44 23.27
C ALA A 397 -2.87 2.59 23.32
N MET A 398 -3.28 3.80 22.96
CA MET A 398 -2.44 5.00 23.02
C MET A 398 -1.96 5.31 24.44
N CYS A 399 -2.80 5.12 25.47
CA CYS A 399 -2.36 5.27 26.86
C CYS A 399 -1.32 4.21 27.24
N MET A 400 -1.56 2.95 26.86
CA MET A 400 -0.64 1.83 27.14
C MET A 400 0.70 2.02 26.43
N VAL A 401 0.70 2.28 25.12
CA VAL A 401 1.95 2.40 24.35
C VAL A 401 2.73 3.67 24.69
N SER A 402 2.06 4.77 25.07
CA SER A 402 2.74 5.99 25.51
C SER A 402 3.22 5.92 26.97
N GLY A 403 2.64 5.01 27.78
CA GLY A 403 2.86 4.94 29.22
C GLY A 403 2.28 6.12 30.00
N ASN A 404 1.35 6.88 29.40
CA ASN A 404 0.73 8.06 30.02
C ASN A 404 -0.80 8.00 29.90
N ASP A 405 -1.49 8.63 30.83
CA ASP A 405 -2.92 8.86 30.73
C ASP A 405 -3.20 10.02 29.76
N LEU A 406 -3.64 9.67 28.54
CA LEU A 406 -3.93 10.61 27.46
C LEU A 406 -5.39 11.03 27.39
N ARG A 407 -6.25 10.58 28.34
CA ARG A 407 -7.67 10.97 28.35
C ARG A 407 -7.87 12.49 28.32
N PRO A 408 -7.14 13.31 29.12
CA PRO A 408 -7.32 14.77 29.07
C PRO A 408 -6.97 15.38 27.70
N PHE A 409 -6.00 14.80 26.99
CA PHE A 409 -5.63 15.24 25.65
C PHE A 409 -6.72 14.90 24.63
N PHE A 410 -7.21 13.66 24.63
CA PHE A 410 -8.27 13.24 23.71
C PHE A 410 -9.61 13.96 23.98
N GLU A 411 -9.93 14.23 25.25
CA GLU A 411 -11.10 15.03 25.62
C GLU A 411 -11.05 16.45 25.06
N LYS A 412 -9.87 17.08 25.04
CA LYS A 412 -9.68 18.39 24.39
C LYS A 412 -9.93 18.32 22.89
N TRP A 413 -9.65 17.21 22.22
CA TRP A 413 -9.96 17.02 20.81
C TRP A 413 -11.41 16.57 20.56
N GLY A 414 -12.20 16.32 21.61
CA GLY A 414 -13.55 15.77 21.48
C GLY A 414 -13.55 14.29 21.07
N LEU A 415 -12.42 13.59 21.19
CA LEU A 415 -12.34 12.13 21.05
C LEU A 415 -12.61 11.51 22.41
N ARG A 416 -13.79 10.91 22.58
CA ARG A 416 -14.24 10.39 23.88
C ARG A 416 -14.49 8.89 23.76
N ALA A 417 -13.81 8.12 24.61
CA ALA A 417 -14.10 6.70 24.79
C ALA A 417 -15.23 6.52 25.82
N SER A 418 -15.75 5.30 25.93
CA SER A 418 -16.77 4.94 26.89
C SER A 418 -16.29 5.04 28.34
N ALA A 419 -17.24 5.10 29.27
CA ALA A 419 -16.96 5.09 30.71
C ALA A 419 -16.21 3.82 31.16
N ASP A 420 -16.46 2.69 30.50
CA ASP A 420 -15.75 1.43 30.78
C ASP A 420 -14.28 1.51 30.37
N ALA A 421 -13.99 1.98 29.15
CA ALA A 421 -12.63 2.22 28.68
C ALA A 421 -11.89 3.21 29.60
N TYR A 422 -12.54 4.29 30.01
CA TYR A 422 -11.97 5.25 30.96
C TYR A 422 -11.71 4.65 32.34
N GLY A 423 -12.59 3.77 32.83
CA GLY A 423 -12.39 3.04 34.07
C GLY A 423 -11.16 2.12 34.00
N LYS A 424 -10.99 1.40 32.90
CA LYS A 424 -9.82 0.55 32.63
C LYS A 424 -8.53 1.37 32.60
N ILE A 425 -8.52 2.53 31.93
CA ILE A 425 -7.35 3.42 31.89
C ILE A 425 -7.03 3.95 33.29
N ALA A 426 -8.04 4.39 34.06
CA ALA A 426 -7.83 4.89 35.41
C ALA A 426 -7.20 3.83 36.33
N ALA A 427 -7.58 2.56 36.18
CA ALA A 427 -7.03 1.45 36.96
C ALA A 427 -5.53 1.21 36.69
N LEU A 428 -5.01 1.62 35.52
CA LEU A 428 -3.58 1.52 35.20
C LEU A 428 -2.71 2.53 35.98
N ARG A 429 -3.31 3.60 36.55
CA ARG A 429 -2.62 4.64 37.32
C ARG A 429 -1.42 5.26 36.59
N LEU A 430 -1.57 5.46 35.28
CA LEU A 430 -0.53 6.07 34.45
C LEU A 430 -0.33 7.55 34.81
N PRO A 431 0.89 8.08 34.71
CA PRO A 431 1.12 9.51 34.88
C PRO A 431 0.42 10.30 33.78
N VAL A 432 -0.06 11.50 34.11
CA VAL A 432 -0.59 12.45 33.11
C VAL A 432 0.58 13.27 32.57
N ARG A 433 0.68 13.37 31.25
CA ARG A 433 1.59 14.30 30.57
C ARG A 433 0.78 15.39 29.90
N ALA A 434 1.11 16.65 30.20
CA ALA A 434 0.55 17.77 29.47
C ALA A 434 1.10 17.76 28.03
N ILE A 435 0.20 17.80 27.05
CA ILE A 435 0.52 17.97 25.64
C ILE A 435 -0.06 19.31 25.22
N GLU A 436 0.76 20.11 24.54
CA GLU A 436 0.34 21.39 23.98
C GLU A 436 -0.67 21.15 22.85
N THR A 437 -1.82 21.80 22.96
CA THR A 437 -2.97 21.67 22.05
C THR A 437 -3.27 22.97 21.38
#